data_AF-A0A822DXG1-F1
#
_entry.id   AF-A0A822DXG1-F1
#
_cell.length_a   1.000
_cell.length_b   1.000
_cell.length_c   1.000
_cell.angle_alpha   90.00
_cell.angle_beta   90.00
_cell.angle_gamma   90.00
#
_symmetry.space_group_name_H-M   'P 1'
#
loop_
_entity.id
_entity.type
_entity.pdbx_description
1 polymer ?
#
loop_
_entity_poly.entity_id
_entity_poly.type
_entity_poly.pdbx_seq_one_letter_code
_entity_poly.pdbx_strand_id
1 'polypeptide(L)' 'MEDFEKMKKTKGGLMSFNNFLSTSRNREISLENFARPAAFNTNSVGILFVMTIDTAICTKSSTPFAD' A
#
# COMPACT_ATOMS: atom_id res chain seq x y z
N MET A 1 17.15 -4.33 0.59
CA MET A 1 16.74 -5.21 -0.53
C MET A 1 16.08 -6.49 -0.07
N GLU A 2 16.50 -7.11 1.04
CA GLU A 2 15.91 -8.35 1.56
C GLU A 2 14.39 -8.25 1.80
N ASP A 3 13.91 -7.14 2.38
CA ASP A 3 12.47 -6.91 2.60
C ASP A 3 11.66 -6.87 1.30
N PHE A 4 12.21 -6.26 0.25
CA PHE A 4 11.56 -6.20 -1.07
C PHE A 4 11.51 -7.59 -1.72
N GLU A 5 12.56 -8.39 -1.59
CA GLU A 5 12.55 -9.78 -2.08
C GLU A 5 11.60 -10.67 -1.29
N LYS A 6 11.50 -10.48 0.02
CA LYS A 6 10.49 -11.14 0.85
C LYS A 6 9.08 -10.77 0.37
N MET A 7 8.82 -9.48 0.13
CA MET A 7 7.54 -8.99 -0.39
C MET A 7 7.18 -9.63 -1.74
N LYS A 8 8.15 -9.77 -2.65
CA LYS A 8 7.94 -10.45 -3.94
C LYS A 8 7.57 -11.93 -3.78
N LYS A 9 8.19 -12.63 -2.82
CA LYS A 9 7.90 -14.04 -2.51
C LYS A 9 6.53 -14.23 -1.86
N THR A 10 6.01 -13.24 -1.14
CA THR A 10 4.69 -13.31 -0.49
C THR A 10 3.53 -12.86 -1.39
N LYS A 11 3.73 -12.83 -2.72
CA LYS A 11 2.66 -12.49 -3.68
C LYS A 11 1.47 -13.44 -3.51
N GLY A 12 0.27 -12.88 -3.41
CA GLY A 12 -0.96 -13.63 -3.12
C GLY A 12 -1.22 -13.85 -1.62
N GLY A 13 -0.29 -13.47 -0.75
CA GLY A 13 -0.49 -13.44 0.70
C GLY A 13 -1.13 -12.14 1.18
N LEU A 14 -1.28 -12.05 2.51
CA LEU A 14 -1.78 -10.85 3.19
C LEU A 14 -0.62 -9.91 3.55
N MET A 15 -0.82 -8.62 3.34
CA MET A 15 0.08 -7.56 3.78
C MET A 15 -0.61 -6.69 4.82
N SER A 16 0.05 -6.44 5.94
CA SER A 16 -0.41 -5.54 6.99
C SER A 16 0.55 -4.36 7.15
N PHE A 17 0.00 -3.20 7.47
CA PHE A 17 0.75 -1.98 7.76
C PHE A 17 0.48 -1.59 9.22
N ASN A 18 1.53 -1.25 9.95
CA ASN A 18 1.44 -0.75 11.33
C ASN A 18 1.22 0.76 11.42
N ASN A 19 1.07 1.43 10.28
CA ASN A 19 0.87 2.86 10.15
C ASN A 19 -0.33 3.13 9.24
N PHE A 20 -0.95 4.31 9.40
CA PHE A 20 -1.96 4.77 8.47
C PHE A 20 -1.36 5.00 7.07
N LEU A 21 -2.14 4.68 6.04
CA LEU A 21 -1.76 4.89 4.66
C LEU A 21 -2.41 6.15 4.11
N SER A 22 -1.60 7.06 3.60
CA SER A 22 -2.08 8.15 2.74
C SER A 22 -2.29 7.59 1.33
N THR A 23 -3.50 7.70 0.80
CA THR A 23 -3.90 7.08 -0.47
C THR A 23 -4.65 8.05 -1.35
N SER A 24 -4.68 7.78 -2.66
CA SER A 24 -5.41 8.56 -3.64
C SER A 24 -6.27 7.64 -4.50
N ARG A 25 -7.48 8.11 -4.85
CA ARG A 25 -8.30 7.48 -5.89
C ARG A 25 -7.75 7.75 -7.29
N ASN A 26 -7.03 8.86 -7.47
CA ASN A 26 -6.35 9.17 -8.73
C ASN A 26 -4.97 8.52 -8.73
N ARG A 27 -4.80 7.51 -9.60
CA ARG A 27 -3.57 6.75 -9.79
C ARG A 27 -2.35 7.65 -10.08
N GLU A 28 -2.53 8.70 -10.88
CA GLU A 28 -1.43 9.55 -11.33
C GLU A 28 -0.82 10.34 -10.17
N ILE A 29 -1.62 10.71 -9.16
CA ILE A 29 -1.09 11.34 -7.95
C ILE A 29 -0.12 10.39 -7.24
N SER A 30 -0.51 9.13 -7.03
CA SER A 30 0.36 8.14 -6.36
C SER A 30 1.59 7.77 -7.21
N LEU A 31 1.44 7.68 -8.53
CA LEU A 31 2.53 7.30 -9.42
C LEU A 31 3.54 8.43 -9.62
N GLU A 32 3.09 9.58 -10.10
CA GLU A 32 3.96 10.66 -10.57
C GLU A 32 4.58 11.44 -9.40
N ASN A 33 3.87 11.58 -8.28
CA ASN A 33 4.36 12.38 -7.15
C ASN A 33 5.11 11.55 -6.08
N PHE A 34 4.93 10.23 -6.04
CA PHE A 34 5.53 9.38 -4.99
C PHE A 34 6.34 8.22 -5.55
N ALA A 35 5.73 7.30 -6.30
CA ALA A 35 6.41 6.07 -6.70
C ALA A 35 7.55 6.32 -7.72
N ARG A 36 7.32 7.13 -8.76
CA ARG A 36 8.38 7.44 -9.73
C ARG A 36 9.54 8.24 -9.13
N PRO A 37 9.32 9.35 -8.38
CA PRO A 37 10.42 10.05 -7.73
C PRO A 37 11.24 9.15 -6.81
N ALA A 38 10.58 8.26 -6.06
CA ALA A 38 11.26 7.29 -5.21
C ALA A 38 12.11 6.30 -6.01
N ALA A 39 11.72 5.91 -7.23
CA ALA A 39 12.50 5.01 -8.08
C ALA A 39 13.80 5.64 -8.63
N PHE A 40 13.88 6.97 -8.71
CA PHE A 40 15.10 7.68 -9.11
C PHE A 40 16.07 7.92 -7.94
N ASN A 41 15.65 7.64 -6.70
CA ASN A 41 16.52 7.72 -5.53
C ASN A 41 17.24 6.38 -5.33
N THR A 42 18.57 6.40 -5.34
CA THR A 42 19.42 5.18 -5.27
C THR A 42 19.20 4.33 -4.02
N ASN A 43 18.65 4.92 -2.95
CA ASN A 43 18.42 4.24 -1.68
C ASN A 43 16.95 3.81 -1.48
N SER A 44 16.11 3.94 -2.50
CA SER A 44 14.68 3.67 -2.43
C SER A 44 14.22 2.75 -3.55
N VAL A 45 13.06 2.11 -3.33
CA VAL A 45 12.37 1.35 -4.37
C VAL A 45 10.99 1.97 -4.53
N GLY A 46 10.70 2.46 -5.73
CA GLY A 46 9.38 2.97 -6.07
C GLY A 46 8.39 1.83 -6.25
N ILE A 47 7.31 1.81 -5.45
CA ILE A 47 6.24 0.82 -5.53
C ILE A 47 4.91 1.55 -5.63
N LEU A 48 4.09 1.19 -6.63
CA LEU A 48 2.71 1.66 -6.74
C LEU A 48 1.77 0.55 -6.25
N PHE A 49 1.14 0.76 -5.10
CA PHE A 49 0.08 -0.11 -4.62
C PHE A 49 -1.25 0.24 -5.29
N VAL A 50 -1.85 -0.74 -5.97
CA VAL A 50 -3.20 -0.63 -6.52
C VAL A 50 -4.12 -1.47 -5.64
N MET A 51 -5.06 -0.81 -4.96
CA MET A 51 -5.94 -1.44 -4.00
C MET A 51 -7.38 -1.40 -4.51
N THR A 52 -8.06 -2.55 -4.42
CA THR A 52 -9.52 -2.61 -4.57
C THR A 52 -10.12 -2.67 -3.18
N ILE A 53 -10.95 -1.68 -2.83
CA ILE A 53 -11.60 -1.61 -1.52
C ILE A 53 -13.04 -2.07 -1.68
N ASP A 54 -13.35 -3.24 -1.11
CA ASP A 54 -14.73 -3.71 -1.00
C ASP A 54 -15.39 -3.09 0.24
N THR A 55 -16.26 -2.11 0.01
CA THR A 55 -16.96 -1.38 1.07
C THR A 55 -17.93 -2.26 1.85
N ALA A 56 -18.45 -3.35 1.26
CA ALA A 56 -19.34 -4.28 1.95
C ALA A 56 -18.60 -5.12 3.00
N ILE A 57 -17.30 -5.37 2.80
CA ILE A 57 -16.45 -6.02 3.80
C ILE A 57 -16.10 -5.00 4.89
N CYS A 58 -15.68 -3.79 4.52
CA CYS A 58 -15.30 -2.75 5.48
C CYS A 58 -16.42 -2.40 6.47
N THR A 59 -17.67 -2.36 6.01
CA THR A 59 -18.84 -2.07 6.87
C THR A 59 -19.17 -3.21 7.85
N LYS A 60 -18.76 -4.44 7.55
CA LYS A 60 -18.98 -5.61 8.42
C LYS A 60 -17.81 -5.90 9.35
N SER A 61 -16.60 -5.47 8.98
CA SER A 61 -15.38 -5.70 9.74
C SER A 61 -14.97 -4.53 10.62
N SER A 62 -15.78 -3.47 10.72
CA SER A 62 -15.53 -2.39 11.67
C SER A 62 -15.71 -2.96 13.08
N THR A 63 -14.60 -3.32 13.73
CA THR A 63 -14.59 -3.34 15.19
C THR A 63 -15.07 -1.96 15.64
N PRO A 64 -16.18 -1.85 16.40
CA PRO A 64 -16.56 -0.59 17.01
C PRO A 64 -15.32 -0.07 17.71
N PHE A 65 -14.98 1.21 17.51
CA PHE A 65 -13.89 1.82 18.26
C PHE A 65 -14.15 1.50 19.74
N ALA A 66 -13.19 0.83 20.39
CA ALA A 66 -13.27 0.51 21.81
C ALA A 66 -13.45 1.83 22.59
N ASP A 67 -14.38 1.82 23.54
CA ASP A 67 -14.64 2.93 24.47
C ASP A 67 -13.40 3.34 25.28
#